data_AF-A0A1F5Y357-F1
#
_entry.id   AF-A0A1F5Y357-F1
#
_cell.length_a   1.000
_cell.length_b   1.000
_cell.length_c   1.000
_cell.angle_alpha   90.00
_cell.angle_beta   90.00
_cell.angle_gamma   90.00
#
_symmetry.space_group_name_H-M   'P 1'
#
loop_
_entity.id
_entity.type
_entity.pdbx_description
1 polymer ?
#
loop_
_entity_poly.entity_id
_entity_poly.type
_entity_poly.pdbx_seq_one_letter_code
_entity_poly.pdbx_strand_id
1 'polypeptide(L)'
;MEEDSRISLYEKCHILKWIPPWNNIKELPSLIVVDLSFISLTKILKKIHEITHPNWKNFNLSQLTIDLLVLIKPQFESERKWIRKGILKDQNIRQEIIEKIVQHSKTLGFEIKEHFPCPVLGLKGNEEEWLYLVTKVT
;
A
#
# COMPACT_ATOMS: atom_id res chain seq x y z
N MET A 1 -23.25 -6.86 -0.76
CA MET A 1 -22.14 -5.89 -0.80
C MET A 1 -22.18 -5.10 -2.10
N GLU A 2 -22.44 -5.74 -3.25
CA GLU A 2 -22.50 -5.08 -4.57
C GLU A 2 -23.62 -4.04 -4.75
N GLU A 3 -24.71 -4.13 -3.96
CA GLU A 3 -25.85 -3.21 -4.08
C GLU A 3 -25.79 -2.00 -3.14
N ASP A 4 -24.76 -1.87 -2.30
CA ASP A 4 -24.62 -0.73 -1.40
C ASP A 4 -24.12 0.50 -2.16
N SER A 5 -24.93 1.57 -2.21
CA SER A 5 -24.61 2.79 -2.95
C SER A 5 -23.36 3.53 -2.44
N ARG A 6 -22.85 3.18 -1.25
CA ARG A 6 -21.60 3.72 -0.70
C ARG A 6 -20.36 3.02 -1.26
N ILE A 7 -20.53 1.88 -1.94
CA ILE A 7 -19.44 1.04 -2.40
C ILE A 7 -19.29 1.19 -3.92
N SER A 8 -18.11 1.63 -4.35
CA SER A 8 -17.67 1.51 -5.74
C SER A 8 -16.75 0.31 -5.88
N LEU A 9 -17.25 -0.79 -6.44
CA LEU A 9 -16.50 -2.03 -6.60
C LEU A 9 -15.83 -2.09 -7.98
N TYR A 10 -14.52 -2.36 -7.99
CA TYR A 10 -13.72 -2.56 -9.21
C TYR A 10 -13.13 -3.97 -9.22
N GLU A 11 -13.71 -4.86 -9.99
CA GLU A 11 -13.24 -6.24 -10.15
C GLU A 11 -12.53 -6.48 -11.48
N LYS A 12 -11.85 -7.63 -11.59
CA LYS A 12 -11.11 -8.05 -12.79
C LYS A 12 -10.12 -6.98 -13.28
N CYS A 13 -9.66 -6.14 -12.35
CA CYS A 13 -8.77 -5.03 -12.61
C CYS A 13 -7.44 -5.26 -11.88
N HIS A 14 -6.34 -5.21 -12.62
CA HIS A 14 -5.02 -5.28 -12.01
C HIS A 14 -4.57 -3.87 -11.63
N ILE A 15 -4.37 -3.60 -10.34
CA ILE A 15 -4.08 -2.25 -9.80
C ILE A 15 -2.95 -1.52 -10.53
N LEU A 16 -1.85 -2.20 -10.89
CA LEU A 16 -0.75 -1.57 -11.63
C LEU A 16 -1.16 -1.01 -13.01
N LYS A 17 -2.19 -1.58 -13.64
CA LYS A 17 -2.74 -1.13 -14.93
C LYS A 17 -3.98 -0.24 -14.75
N TRP A 18 -4.48 -0.13 -13.53
CA TRP A 18 -5.68 0.64 -13.26
C TRP A 18 -5.40 2.13 -13.44
N ILE A 19 -6.35 2.82 -14.06
CA ILE A 19 -6.40 4.27 -14.16
C ILE A 19 -7.66 4.67 -13.42
N PRO A 20 -7.53 5.36 -12.28
CA PRO A 20 -8.70 5.81 -11.55
C PRO A 20 -9.50 6.78 -12.41
N PRO A 21 -10.84 6.73 -12.39
CA PRO A 21 -11.68 7.62 -13.16
C PRO A 21 -11.77 9.00 -12.49
N TRP A 22 -10.63 9.66 -12.27
CA TRP A 22 -10.52 10.93 -11.52
C TRP A 22 -11.49 12.01 -12.01
N ASN A 23 -11.80 12.03 -13.31
CA ASN A 23 -12.75 12.97 -13.92
C ASN A 23 -14.20 12.78 -13.45
N ASN A 24 -14.54 11.60 -12.92
CA ASN A 24 -15.88 11.23 -12.50
C ASN A 24 -15.98 11.11 -10.97
N ILE A 25 -14.87 11.35 -10.26
CA ILE A 25 -14.79 11.29 -8.81
C ILE A 25 -14.92 12.72 -8.27
N LYS A 26 -15.92 12.96 -7.42
CA LYS A 26 -16.19 14.28 -6.84
C LYS A 26 -15.22 14.65 -5.73
N GLU A 27 -14.70 13.65 -5.03
CA GLU A 27 -13.86 13.82 -3.84
C GLU A 27 -12.74 12.79 -3.84
N LEU A 28 -11.57 13.22 -3.44
CA LEU A 28 -10.39 12.37 -3.35
C LEU A 28 -10.43 11.54 -2.06
N PRO A 29 -9.86 10.33 -2.06
CA PRO A 29 -9.84 9.51 -0.86
C PRO A 29 -9.01 10.21 0.22
N SER A 30 -9.55 10.32 1.44
CA SER A 30 -8.79 10.76 2.61
C SER A 30 -7.85 9.67 3.13
N LEU A 31 -8.20 8.39 2.90
CA LEU A 31 -7.45 7.22 3.33
C LEU A 31 -7.38 6.17 2.21
N ILE A 32 -6.20 5.60 2.01
CA ILE A 32 -5.97 4.42 1.18
C ILE A 32 -5.49 3.27 2.07
N VAL A 33 -6.21 2.16 2.08
CA VAL A 33 -5.78 0.94 2.79
C VAL A 33 -5.25 -0.07 1.77
N VAL A 34 -4.08 -0.64 2.06
CA VAL A 34 -3.42 -1.59 1.17
C VAL A 34 -3.21 -2.91 1.90
N ASP A 35 -4.06 -3.88 1.58
CA ASP A 35 -3.90 -5.28 1.96
C ASP A 35 -3.87 -6.13 0.68
N LEU A 36 -2.67 -6.53 0.25
CA LEU A 36 -2.46 -7.23 -1.02
C LEU A 36 -1.59 -8.46 -0.82
N SER A 37 -1.85 -9.47 -1.65
CA SER A 37 -1.07 -10.71 -1.71
C SER A 37 -0.46 -10.90 -3.09
N PHE A 38 0.66 -11.63 -3.16
CA PHE A 38 1.33 -12.01 -4.41
C PHE A 38 1.85 -10.85 -5.28
N ILE A 39 1.98 -9.64 -4.72
CA ILE A 39 2.56 -8.48 -5.38
C ILE A 39 3.43 -7.69 -4.40
N SER A 40 4.54 -7.17 -4.88
CA SER A 40 5.44 -6.36 -4.05
C SER A 40 4.84 -4.97 -3.80
N LEU A 41 4.81 -4.57 -2.53
CA LEU A 41 4.47 -3.24 -2.06
C LEU A 41 5.33 -2.15 -2.69
N THR A 42 6.59 -2.41 -3.02
CA THR A 42 7.41 -1.39 -3.70
C THR A 42 6.80 -0.95 -5.04
N LYS A 43 6.20 -1.89 -5.80
CA LYS A 43 5.47 -1.59 -7.04
C LYS A 43 4.15 -0.88 -6.77
N ILE A 44 3.45 -1.31 -5.72
CA ILE A 44 2.16 -0.73 -5.32
C ILE A 44 2.32 0.70 -4.84
N LEU A 45 3.27 0.97 -3.95
CA LEU A 45 3.57 2.31 -3.44
C LEU A 45 3.97 3.26 -4.57
N LYS A 46 4.76 2.79 -5.53
CA LYS A 46 5.06 3.58 -6.74
C LYS A 46 3.78 3.90 -7.52
N LYS A 47 2.92 2.91 -7.75
CA LYS A 47 1.65 3.11 -8.44
C LYS A 47 0.73 4.07 -7.67
N ILE A 48 0.66 3.97 -6.35
CA ILE A 48 -0.13 4.86 -5.51
C ILE A 48 0.40 6.29 -5.67
N HIS A 49 1.71 6.51 -5.50
CA HIS A 49 2.33 7.79 -5.75
C HIS A 49 1.99 8.33 -7.16
N GLU A 50 2.09 7.51 -8.20
CA GLU A 50 1.75 7.89 -9.58
C GLU A 50 0.28 8.27 -9.79
N ILE A 51 -0.66 7.76 -8.98
CA ILE A 51 -2.10 8.09 -9.13
C ILE A 51 -2.56 9.17 -8.14
N THR A 52 -1.84 9.38 -7.04
CA THR A 52 -2.13 10.42 -6.04
C THR A 52 -1.38 11.74 -6.30
N HIS A 53 -0.30 11.72 -7.08
CA HIS A 53 0.50 12.90 -7.44
C HIS A 53 0.30 13.48 -8.87
N PRO A 54 -0.41 12.87 -9.84
CA PRO A 54 -0.47 13.41 -11.19
C PRO A 54 -1.52 14.52 -11.29
N ASN A 55 -1.07 15.78 -11.39
CA ASN A 55 -1.79 16.89 -12.04
C ASN A 55 -3.33 16.84 -11.89
N TRP A 56 -3.83 16.80 -10.66
CA TRP A 56 -5.24 17.09 -10.38
C TRP A 56 -5.48 18.58 -10.62
N LYS A 57 -5.44 19.02 -11.89
CA LYS A 57 -5.63 20.42 -12.31
C LYS A 57 -6.97 21.01 -11.86
N ASN A 58 -7.89 20.15 -11.45
CA ASN A 58 -9.24 20.50 -10.99
C ASN A 58 -9.40 20.49 -9.46
N PHE A 59 -8.37 20.10 -8.70
CA PHE A 59 -8.40 20.09 -7.24
C PHE A 59 -7.34 21.04 -6.70
N ASN A 60 -7.67 21.76 -5.61
CA ASN A 60 -6.68 22.56 -4.91
C ASN A 60 -5.70 21.63 -4.16
N LEU A 61 -4.68 21.20 -4.90
CA LEU A 61 -3.66 20.23 -4.49
C LEU A 61 -2.78 20.73 -3.33
N SER A 62 -2.74 22.04 -3.11
CA SER A 62 -1.82 22.69 -2.16
C SER A 62 -2.17 22.43 -0.68
N GLN A 63 -3.24 21.68 -0.38
CA GLN A 63 -3.65 21.36 0.99
C GLN A 63 -4.08 19.90 1.20
N LEU A 64 -3.94 19.03 0.19
CA LEU A 64 -4.46 17.68 0.31
C LEU A 64 -3.36 16.68 0.72
N THR A 65 -3.46 16.21 1.96
CA THR A 65 -2.72 15.03 2.44
C THR A 65 -3.65 13.82 2.42
N ILE A 66 -3.17 12.71 1.86
CA ILE A 66 -3.84 11.42 1.90
C ILE A 66 -3.08 10.53 2.86
N ASP A 67 -3.84 9.89 3.75
CA ASP A 67 -3.33 8.85 4.65
C ASP A 67 -3.26 7.52 3.90
N LEU A 68 -2.20 6.75 4.13
CA LEU A 68 -2.06 5.40 3.61
C LEU A 68 -1.77 4.46 4.78
N LEU A 69 -2.58 3.42 4.92
CA LEU A 69 -2.33 2.33 5.85
C LEU A 69 -1.99 1.06 5.07
N VAL A 70 -0.72 0.64 5.13
CA VAL A 70 -0.17 -0.39 4.25
C VAL A 70 0.25 -1.61 5.06
N LEU A 71 -0.29 -2.78 4.72
CA LEU A 71 0.07 -4.04 5.37
C LEU A 71 1.28 -4.66 4.67
N ILE A 72 2.42 -4.63 5.34
CA ILE A 72 3.64 -5.32 4.94
C ILE A 72 3.47 -6.81 5.22
N LYS A 73 3.59 -7.60 4.15
CA LYS A 73 3.55 -9.06 4.17
C LYS A 73 4.87 -9.63 3.68
N PRO A 74 5.88 -9.78 4.56
CA PRO A 74 7.24 -10.11 4.14
C PRO A 74 7.36 -11.39 3.29
N GLN A 75 6.45 -12.34 3.49
CA GLN A 75 6.40 -13.58 2.70
C GLN A 75 6.15 -13.36 1.19
N PHE A 76 5.53 -12.24 0.79
CA PHE A 76 5.31 -11.90 -0.62
C PHE A 76 6.41 -11.02 -1.22
N GLU A 77 7.34 -10.56 -0.39
CA GLU A 77 8.47 -9.70 -0.77
C GLU A 77 9.79 -10.48 -0.84
N SER A 78 9.86 -11.60 -0.12
CA SER A 78 11.03 -12.47 -0.08
C SER A 78 11.18 -13.35 -1.32
N GLU A 79 12.41 -13.78 -1.59
CA GLU A 79 12.67 -14.84 -2.57
C GLU A 79 12.11 -16.19 -2.12
N ARG A 80 11.70 -17.03 -3.08
CA ARG A 80 11.12 -18.36 -2.83
C ARG A 80 11.99 -19.27 -1.95
N LYS A 81 13.32 -19.11 -2.00
CA LYS A 81 14.28 -19.93 -1.21
C LYS A 81 14.13 -19.73 0.31
N TRP A 82 13.63 -18.58 0.74
CA TRP A 82 13.43 -18.23 2.15
C TRP A 82 12.06 -18.67 2.70
N ILE A 83 11.16 -19.13 1.82
CA ILE A 83 9.81 -19.53 2.16
C ILE A 83 9.71 -21.03 2.36
N ARG A 84 9.19 -21.45 3.53
CA ARG A 84 8.92 -22.85 3.85
C ARG A 84 7.42 -23.04 4.09
N LYS A 85 6.76 -23.85 3.24
CA LYS A 85 5.29 -24.08 3.26
C LYS A 85 4.44 -22.79 3.18
N GLY A 86 5.01 -21.70 2.64
CA GLY A 86 4.35 -20.39 2.57
C GLY A 86 4.58 -19.50 3.80
N ILE A 87 5.53 -19.86 4.67
CA ILE A 87 5.89 -19.10 5.87
C ILE A 87 7.34 -18.60 5.73
N LEU A 88 7.56 -17.31 6.00
CA LEU A 88 8.89 -16.75 6.20
C LEU A 88 9.26 -16.87 7.68
N LYS A 89 10.29 -17.66 8.00
CA LYS A 89 10.74 -17.87 9.39
C LYS A 89 11.97 -17.06 9.77
N ASP A 90 12.76 -16.66 8.78
CA ASP A 90 14.01 -15.96 9.00
C ASP A 90 13.73 -14.51 9.38
N GLN A 91 14.06 -14.17 10.62
CA GLN A 91 13.81 -12.85 11.21
C GLN A 91 14.68 -11.76 10.56
N ASN A 92 15.90 -12.10 10.14
CA ASN A 92 16.80 -11.14 9.51
C ASN A 92 16.28 -10.77 8.12
N ILE A 93 15.85 -11.76 7.34
CA ILE A 93 15.22 -11.52 6.03
C ILE A 93 13.93 -10.72 6.18
N ARG A 94 13.13 -10.99 7.23
CA ARG A 94 11.93 -10.20 7.50
C ARG A 94 12.27 -8.73 7.74
N GLN A 95 13.25 -8.47 8.60
CA GLN A 95 13.69 -7.12 8.95
C GLN A 95 14.25 -6.37 7.73
N GLU A 96 15.09 -7.01 6.92
CA GLU A 96 15.63 -6.42 5.68
C GLU A 96 14.52 -6.00 4.70
N ILE A 97 13.48 -6.82 4.58
CA ILE A 97 12.33 -6.52 3.71
C ILE A 97 11.56 -5.30 4.21
N ILE A 98 11.29 -5.24 5.52
CA ILE A 98 10.59 -4.11 6.14
C ILE A 98 11.38 -2.83 5.94
N GLU A 99 12.67 -2.85 6.24
CA GLU A 99 13.57 -1.71 6.04
C GLU A 99 13.59 -1.25 4.59
N LYS A 100 13.65 -2.18 3.64
CA LYS A 100 13.59 -1.87 2.21
C LYS A 100 12.30 -1.14 1.84
N ILE A 101 11.15 -1.57 2.35
CA ILE A 101 9.84 -0.95 2.05
C ILE A 101 9.73 0.43 2.70
N VAL A 102 10.16 0.55 3.95
CA VAL A 102 10.24 1.81 4.70
C VAL A 102 11.10 2.83 3.93
N GLN A 103 12.31 2.43 3.51
CA GLN A 103 13.20 3.31 2.76
C GLN A 103 12.64 3.67 1.39
N HIS A 104 12.09 2.69 0.66
CA HIS A 104 11.44 2.94 -0.64
C HIS A 104 10.24 3.89 -0.53
N SER A 105 9.49 3.84 0.57
CA SER A 105 8.40 4.79 0.83
C SER A 105 8.94 6.22 0.93
N LYS A 106 10.07 6.41 1.63
CA LYS A 106 10.73 7.72 1.75
C LYS A 106 11.26 8.24 0.43
N THR A 107 11.82 7.37 -0.43
CA THR A 107 12.34 7.80 -1.74
C THR A 107 11.24 8.26 -2.69
N LEU A 108 10.01 7.77 -2.49
CA LEU A 108 8.80 8.24 -3.18
C LEU A 108 8.20 9.52 -2.56
N GLY A 109 8.82 10.08 -1.51
CA GLY A 109 8.37 11.31 -0.88
C GLY A 109 7.26 11.14 0.16
N PHE A 110 6.86 9.91 0.50
CA PHE A 110 5.93 9.69 1.61
C PHE A 110 6.58 10.03 2.96
N GLU A 111 5.80 10.60 3.87
CA GLU A 111 6.16 10.72 5.28
C GLU A 111 5.73 9.45 6.01
N ILE A 112 6.59 8.92 6.88
CA ILE A 112 6.25 7.77 7.73
C ILE A 112 5.76 8.31 9.07
N LYS A 113 4.50 8.03 9.40
CA LYS A 113 3.91 8.41 10.69
C LYS A 113 4.13 7.35 11.74
N GLU A 114 3.88 6.09 11.39
CA GLU A 114 4.01 4.98 12.34
C GLU A 114 4.32 3.65 11.63
N HIS A 115 4.96 2.74 12.36
CA HIS A 115 5.23 1.38 11.94
C HIS A 115 5.01 0.47 13.15
N PHE A 116 4.07 -0.47 13.04
CA PHE A 116 3.61 -1.27 14.18
C PHE A 116 3.16 -2.67 13.75
N PRO A 117 3.23 -3.69 14.63
CA PRO A 117 2.86 -5.06 14.27
C PRO A 117 1.36 -5.19 13.99
N CYS A 118 1.01 -6.07 13.04
CA CYS A 118 -0.38 -6.47 12.85
C CYS A 118 -0.82 -7.34 14.05
N PRO A 119 -1.96 -7.05 14.69
CA PRO A 119 -2.42 -7.81 15.86
C PRO A 119 -2.87 -9.24 15.50
N VAL A 120 -3.06 -9.52 14.22
CA VAL A 120 -3.51 -10.82 13.71
C VAL A 120 -2.44 -11.38 12.78
N LEU A 121 -2.11 -12.66 12.96
CA LEU A 121 -1.21 -13.35 12.06
C LEU A 121 -1.86 -13.60 10.70
N GLY A 122 -1.07 -13.56 9.63
CA GLY A 122 -1.54 -13.98 8.31
C GLY A 122 -2.02 -15.45 8.32
N LEU A 123 -2.79 -15.86 7.32
CA LEU A 123 -3.48 -17.17 7.27
C LEU A 123 -2.60 -18.40 7.61
N LYS A 124 -1.30 -18.33 7.29
CA LYS A 124 -0.32 -19.41 7.54
C LYS A 124 0.57 -19.17 8.77
N GLY A 125 0.27 -18.17 9.59
CA GLY A 125 1.07 -17.77 10.75
C GLY A 125 2.23 -16.84 10.42
N ASN A 126 2.19 -16.10 9.30
CA ASN A 126 3.20 -15.07 9.04
C ASN A 126 2.94 -13.86 9.93
N GLU A 127 4.02 -13.31 10.48
CA GLU A 127 4.01 -12.01 11.14
C GLU A 127 4.00 -10.92 10.07
N GLU A 128 2.99 -10.07 10.12
CA GLU A 128 2.74 -8.97 9.18
C GLU A 128 2.76 -7.65 9.97
N GLU A 129 3.10 -6.54 9.31
CA GLU A 129 3.33 -5.27 9.99
C GLU A 129 2.63 -4.13 9.24
N TRP A 130 2.01 -3.21 9.97
CA TRP A 130 1.37 -2.03 9.41
C TRP A 130 2.38 -0.89 9.29
N LEU A 131 2.32 -0.21 8.15
CA LEU A 131 3.06 1.02 7.89
C LEU A 131 2.06 2.13 7.59
N TYR A 132 2.02 3.15 8.44
CA TYR A 132 1.22 4.34 8.26
C TYR A 132 2.07 5.43 7.59
N LEU A 133 1.64 5.82 6.39
CA LEU A 133 2.26 6.85 5.57
C LEU A 133 1.31 8.01 5.30
N VAL A 134 1.87 9.18 4.99
CA VAL A 134 1.13 10.35 4.53
C VAL A 134 1.79 10.90 3.27
N THR A 135 0.99 11.29 2.28
CA THR A 135 1.50 12.01 1.10
C THR A 135 1.98 13.40 1.51
N LYS A 136 3.17 13.82 1.09
CA LYS A 136 3.59 15.22 1.28
C LYS A 136 2.89 16.13 0.28
N VAL A 137 2.41 17.27 0.77
CA VAL A 137 2.08 18.42 -0.07
C VAL A 137 3.42 19.03 -0.52
N THR A 138 3.62 19.15 -1.83
CA THR A 138 4.73 19.90 -2.45
C THR A 138 4.20 21.14 -3.15
#